data_AF-A0A5D2F0T7-F1
#
_entry.id   AF-A0A5D2F0T7-F1
#
_cell.length_a   1.000
_cell.length_b   1.000
_cell.length_c   1.000
_cell.angle_alpha   90.00
_cell.angle_beta   90.00
_cell.angle_gamma   90.00
#
_symmetry.space_group_name_H-M   'P 1'
#
loop_
_entity.id
_entity.type
_entity.pdbx_description
1 polymer ?
#
loop_
_entity_poly.entity_id
_entity_poly.type
_entity_poly.pdbx_seq_one_letter_code
_entity_poly.pdbx_strand_id
1 'polypeptide(L)'
;MEKWRATSNLRRSLKSILNRQLSSVSEFRYLNEKRSCQSSFNLIRDCKSLGQVNAIQHRCFSSASTLVQRNPSFSTLNSDDISYFKGLLGEKSVIQDEDRLETVNTDWMHKYKGSSKLLLLPRSTEEVAQILRYCNSRCLAVVPQGGNTGLVGGSVPVFDEVIVNVSSMKNIISFDKVSGILVCEAGCILENLISFLDNQGFIMPLDLGAKGSCQIGGNVSTNAGGLRLVRYGSLHENVLGLEAVLANGDVLDMLGTLRKDNTGYDLKHLFIGSEGSLGIVTKVSILTPPKLSSVNIAFLACNDYSSCQKLLMEAKRKLGEILSAFEFLDTEAMNLVLHQFDGVRNPLPASMHNFYILIETTGSDESYNRYLY
;
A
#
# COMPACT_ATOMS: atom_id res chain seq x y z
N MET A 1 40.73 -3.22 -27.00
CA MET A 1 41.66 -3.60 -25.91
C MET A 1 41.90 -2.40 -24.98
N GLU A 2 40.82 -1.73 -24.55
CA GLU A 2 40.87 -0.48 -23.75
C GLU A 2 39.83 -0.45 -22.62
N LYS A 3 39.14 -1.56 -22.35
CA LYS A 3 38.15 -1.67 -21.25
C LYS A 3 38.68 -2.32 -19.97
N TRP A 4 39.99 -2.61 -19.89
CA TRP A 4 40.60 -3.33 -18.75
C TRP A 4 41.58 -2.49 -17.90
N ARG A 5 41.70 -1.18 -18.12
CA ARG A 5 42.60 -0.29 -17.36
C ARG A 5 41.92 0.49 -16.21
N ALA A 6 40.58 0.45 -16.08
CA ALA A 6 39.86 1.20 -15.05
C ALA A 6 39.72 0.46 -13.70
N THR A 7 39.91 -0.87 -13.67
CA THR A 7 39.70 -1.71 -12.47
C THR A 7 40.92 -1.81 -11.54
N SER A 8 42.11 -1.39 -11.98
CA SER A 8 43.32 -1.40 -11.14
C SER A 8 43.42 -0.20 -10.18
N ASN A 9 42.81 0.93 -10.54
CA ASN A 9 42.89 2.17 -9.73
C ASN A 9 41.89 2.20 -8.56
N LEU A 10 40.75 1.51 -8.66
CA LEU A 10 39.79 1.41 -7.54
C LEU A 10 40.29 0.51 -6.39
N ARG A 11 41.08 -0.54 -6.70
CA ARG A 11 41.60 -1.48 -5.69
C ARG A 11 42.65 -0.89 -4.76
N ARG A 12 43.35 0.17 -5.18
CA ARG A 12 44.36 0.86 -4.35
C ARG A 12 43.74 1.87 -3.38
N SER A 13 42.62 2.50 -3.74
CA SER A 13 41.93 3.47 -2.89
C SER A 13 41.23 2.81 -1.69
N LEU A 14 40.54 1.68 -1.91
CA LEU A 14 39.79 0.95 -0.88
C LEU A 14 40.68 0.29 0.20
N LYS A 15 41.90 -0.12 -0.13
CA LYS A 15 42.86 -0.66 0.86
C LYS A 15 43.38 0.39 1.85
N SER A 16 43.40 1.67 1.49
CA SER A 16 43.83 2.74 2.41
C SER A 16 42.72 3.15 3.39
N ILE A 17 41.46 2.96 3.00
CA ILE A 17 40.28 3.29 3.81
C ILE A 17 40.00 2.17 4.83
N LEU A 18 40.15 0.91 4.44
CA LEU A 18 39.96 -0.24 5.35
C LEU A 18 41.04 -0.36 6.45
N ASN A 19 42.26 0.15 6.22
CA ASN A 19 43.33 0.12 7.23
C ASN A 19 43.27 1.27 8.24
N ARG A 20 42.34 2.24 8.09
CA ARG A 20 42.16 3.36 9.03
C ARG A 20 41.02 3.16 10.05
N GLN A 21 40.25 2.07 9.96
CA GLN A 21 39.09 1.82 10.83
C GLN A 21 39.27 0.65 11.82
N LEU A 22 40.45 0.02 11.89
CA LEU A 22 40.69 -1.16 12.74
C LEU A 22 41.51 -0.88 14.02
N SER A 23 41.54 0.36 14.51
CA SER A 23 42.28 0.74 15.73
C SER A 23 41.45 1.45 16.80
N SER A 24 40.19 1.04 17.01
CA SER A 24 39.46 1.34 18.24
C SER A 24 38.29 0.36 18.44
N VAL A 25 38.61 -0.86 18.86
CA VAL A 25 37.60 -1.77 19.44
C VAL A 25 37.83 -1.76 20.95
N SER A 26 36.99 -1.02 21.66
CA SER A 26 36.91 -1.06 23.13
C SER A 26 35.46 -1.36 23.53
N GLU A 27 35.30 -2.51 24.19
CA GLU A 27 34.22 -2.98 25.06
C GLU A 27 32.93 -2.14 25.13
N PHE A 28 31.82 -2.69 24.63
CA PHE A 28 30.47 -2.27 25.03
C PHE A 28 30.09 -2.97 26.34
N ARG A 29 30.25 -2.28 27.48
CA ARG A 29 29.65 -2.63 28.77
C ARG A 29 28.24 -2.06 28.86
N TYR A 30 27.28 -2.91 29.26
CA TYR A 30 25.94 -2.50 29.67
C TYR A 30 26.03 -1.57 30.90
N LEU A 31 25.64 -0.31 30.75
CA LEU A 31 25.50 0.63 31.86
C LEU A 31 24.01 0.79 32.21
N ASN A 32 23.69 0.30 33.41
CA ASN A 32 22.42 0.47 34.10
C ASN A 32 22.47 1.83 34.84
N GLU A 33 21.90 2.89 34.27
CA GLU A 33 21.73 4.16 34.99
C GLU A 33 20.28 4.33 35.47
N LYS A 34 20.11 4.13 36.78
CA LYS A 34 19.00 4.68 37.56
C LYS A 34 19.11 6.21 37.53
N ARG A 35 18.18 6.89 36.85
CA ARG A 35 17.94 8.32 37.09
C ARG A 35 16.73 8.52 37.97
N SER A 36 17.03 9.02 39.16
CA SER A 36 16.11 9.67 40.10
C SER A 36 15.42 10.84 39.41
N CYS A 37 14.08 10.86 39.42
CA CYS A 37 13.31 12.08 39.24
C CYS A 37 12.47 12.27 40.51
N GLN A 38 13.01 13.02 41.46
CA GLN A 38 12.27 13.62 42.54
C GLN A 38 11.43 14.81 42.04
N SER A 39 10.35 15.05 42.78
CA SER A 39 9.50 16.24 42.82
C SER A 39 8.62 16.54 41.61
N SER A 40 7.39 16.06 41.67
CA SER A 40 6.17 16.87 41.49
C SER A 40 4.99 16.14 42.14
N PHE A 41 5.09 15.95 43.46
CA PHE A 41 3.98 15.52 44.31
C PHE A 41 3.29 16.78 44.82
N ASN A 42 2.08 17.05 44.31
CA ASN A 42 0.96 17.64 45.05
C ASN A 42 -0.16 17.94 44.06
N LEU A 43 -1.09 17.01 43.90
CA LEU A 43 -2.53 17.27 43.98
C LEU A 43 -3.25 15.92 43.92
N ILE A 44 -4.42 15.85 44.56
CA ILE A 44 -5.28 14.68 44.76
C ILE A 44 -4.92 13.88 46.01
N ARG A 45 -5.24 14.50 47.16
CA ARG A 45 -5.69 13.77 48.35
C ARG A 45 -7.11 13.23 48.11
N ASP A 46 -7.36 12.12 48.78
CA ASP A 46 -8.67 11.56 49.15
C ASP A 46 -9.44 10.74 48.10
N CYS A 47 -9.08 9.44 48.02
CA CYS A 47 -10.09 8.40 48.18
C CYS A 47 -9.45 7.08 48.67
N LYS A 48 -9.70 6.73 49.94
CA LYS A 48 -9.45 5.37 50.48
C LYS A 48 -10.73 4.55 50.29
N SER A 49 -10.68 3.45 49.53
CA SER A 49 -11.13 2.13 50.02
C SER A 49 -10.91 1.02 48.97
N LEU A 50 -10.13 0.03 49.42
CA LEU A 50 -10.15 -1.42 49.13
C LEU A 50 -10.87 -1.96 47.88
N GLY A 51 -10.09 -2.66 47.04
CA GLY A 51 -10.57 -3.70 46.13
C GLY A 51 -9.57 -4.01 45.02
N GLN A 52 -8.97 -5.20 45.02
CA GLN A 52 -8.01 -5.67 44.01
C GLN A 52 -8.54 -5.48 42.59
N VAL A 53 -7.75 -4.84 41.73
CA VAL A 53 -7.94 -4.86 40.28
C VAL A 53 -6.59 -5.20 39.64
N ASN A 54 -6.58 -6.27 38.83
CA ASN A 54 -5.48 -6.58 37.93
C ASN A 54 -5.22 -5.37 37.03
N ALA A 55 -4.19 -4.60 37.35
CA ALA A 55 -3.82 -3.42 36.59
C ALA A 55 -3.20 -3.84 35.25
N ILE A 56 -3.99 -3.79 34.17
CA ILE A 56 -3.48 -3.77 32.81
C ILE A 56 -2.62 -2.50 32.70
N GLN A 57 -1.30 -2.68 32.57
CA GLN A 57 -0.40 -1.58 32.25
C GLN A 57 -0.70 -1.11 30.82
N HIS A 58 -1.56 -0.11 30.69
CA HIS A 58 -1.63 0.68 29.47
C HIS A 58 -0.30 1.44 29.32
N ARG A 59 0.58 0.94 28.46
CA ARG A 59 1.67 1.76 27.93
C ARG A 59 1.04 2.81 27.02
N CYS A 60 0.70 3.96 27.60
CA CYS A 60 0.40 5.15 26.81
C CYS A 60 1.71 5.59 26.12
N PHE A 61 1.92 5.14 24.89
CA PHE A 61 2.75 5.86 23.94
C PHE A 61 1.96 7.06 23.39
N SER A 62 1.56 7.98 24.27
CA SER A 62 1.15 9.30 23.81
C SER A 62 2.43 10.08 23.56
N SER A 63 2.95 10.03 22.33
CA SER A 63 3.74 11.17 21.87
C SER A 63 2.83 12.38 22.05
N ALA A 64 3.19 13.31 22.92
CA ALA A 64 2.47 14.56 23.05
C ALA A 64 2.41 15.18 21.64
N SER A 65 1.25 15.07 20.98
CA SER A 65 1.07 15.56 19.62
C SER A 65 1.17 17.08 19.71
N THR A 66 2.33 17.62 19.34
CA THR A 66 2.41 19.01 18.92
C THR A 66 1.32 19.24 17.88
N LEU A 67 0.51 20.28 18.05
CA LEU A 67 -0.45 20.73 17.04
C LEU A 67 0.30 20.84 15.71
N VAL A 68 -0.05 20.01 14.73
CA VAL A 68 0.59 20.01 13.42
C VAL A 68 0.37 21.40 12.82
N GLN A 69 1.44 22.05 12.38
CA GLN A 69 1.40 23.39 11.79
C GLN A 69 1.63 23.28 10.28
N ARG A 70 0.91 24.11 9.51
CA ARG A 70 1.13 24.24 8.07
C ARG A 70 2.54 24.76 7.84
N ASN A 71 3.32 24.06 7.00
CA ASN A 71 4.66 24.51 6.66
C ASN A 71 4.57 25.85 5.90
N PRO A 72 5.13 26.95 6.42
CA PRO A 72 5.04 28.28 5.79
C PRO A 72 5.86 28.40 4.51
N SER A 73 6.74 27.43 4.18
CA SER A 73 7.49 27.44 2.92
C SER A 73 6.63 27.13 1.70
N PHE A 74 5.45 26.52 1.88
CA PHE A 74 4.51 26.29 0.79
C PHE A 74 3.67 27.53 0.54
N SER A 75 3.54 27.92 -0.72
CA SER A 75 2.62 28.97 -1.13
C SER A 75 1.17 28.58 -0.90
N THR A 76 0.28 29.57 -0.86
CA THR A 76 -1.17 29.38 -0.88
C THR A 76 -1.69 29.52 -2.30
N LEU A 77 -2.74 28.76 -2.63
CA LEU A 77 -3.46 28.87 -3.90
C LEU A 77 -4.05 30.28 -4.10
N ASN A 78 -3.98 30.79 -5.32
CA ASN A 78 -4.65 32.01 -5.76
C ASN A 78 -5.42 31.81 -7.08
N SER A 79 -6.11 32.85 -7.56
CA SER A 79 -6.94 32.79 -8.78
C SER A 79 -6.15 32.50 -10.06
N ASP A 80 -4.87 32.90 -10.12
CA ASP A 80 -4.01 32.69 -11.28
C ASP A 80 -3.61 31.21 -11.39
N ASP A 81 -3.36 30.58 -10.24
CA ASP A 81 -3.10 29.14 -10.15
C ASP A 81 -4.30 28.34 -10.71
N ILE A 82 -5.52 28.71 -10.30
CA ILE A 82 -6.76 28.09 -10.81
C ILE A 82 -6.91 28.31 -12.32
N SER A 83 -6.67 29.52 -12.79
CA SER A 83 -6.77 29.87 -14.22
C SER A 83 -5.77 29.08 -15.06
N TYR A 84 -4.55 28.90 -14.56
CA TYR A 84 -3.55 28.04 -15.19
C TYR A 84 -4.04 26.60 -15.33
N PHE A 85 -4.51 25.98 -14.25
CA PHE A 85 -4.98 24.60 -14.29
C PHE A 85 -6.21 24.41 -15.19
N LYS A 86 -7.10 25.41 -15.27
CA LYS A 86 -8.26 25.39 -16.19
C LYS A 86 -7.82 25.47 -17.65
N GLY A 87 -6.82 26.29 -17.95
CA GLY A 87 -6.22 26.34 -19.29
C GLY A 87 -5.53 25.03 -19.67
N LEU A 88 -4.93 24.34 -18.69
CA LEU A 88 -4.22 23.07 -18.87
C LEU A 88 -5.16 21.87 -19.05
N LEU A 89 -6.09 21.66 -18.11
CA LEU A 89 -6.92 20.44 -18.03
C LEU A 89 -8.33 20.63 -18.62
N GLY A 90 -8.72 21.87 -18.86
CA GLY A 90 -10.11 22.25 -19.10
C GLY A 90 -10.93 22.36 -17.81
N GLU A 91 -11.99 23.18 -17.86
CA GLU A 91 -12.86 23.50 -16.72
C GLU A 91 -13.40 22.28 -15.96
N LYS A 92 -13.75 21.20 -16.68
CA LYS A 92 -14.37 20.01 -16.07
C LYS A 92 -13.41 19.17 -15.21
N SER A 93 -12.11 19.33 -15.40
CA SER A 93 -11.07 18.59 -14.68
C SER A 93 -10.44 19.39 -13.52
N VAL A 94 -10.95 20.60 -13.27
CA VAL A 94 -10.52 21.47 -12.16
C VAL A 94 -11.71 21.70 -11.23
N ILE A 95 -11.67 21.07 -10.06
CA ILE A 95 -12.81 20.97 -9.16
C ILE A 95 -12.59 21.85 -7.93
N GLN A 96 -13.52 22.78 -7.71
CA GLN A 96 -13.61 23.65 -6.54
C GLN A 96 -14.97 23.53 -5.83
N ASP A 97 -15.83 22.63 -6.30
CA ASP A 97 -17.15 22.35 -5.72
C ASP A 97 -17.02 21.77 -4.31
N GLU A 98 -17.73 22.35 -3.34
CA GLU A 98 -17.56 22.04 -1.91
C GLU A 98 -17.95 20.59 -1.58
N ASP A 99 -19.05 20.08 -2.14
CA ASP A 99 -19.52 18.72 -1.88
C ASP A 99 -18.53 17.66 -2.39
N ARG A 100 -17.97 17.90 -3.58
CA ARG A 100 -16.93 17.03 -4.14
C ARG A 100 -15.63 17.12 -3.36
N LEU A 101 -15.23 18.32 -2.93
CA LEU A 101 -14.04 18.53 -2.12
C LEU A 101 -14.17 17.88 -0.73
N GLU A 102 -15.36 17.91 -0.13
CA GLU A 102 -15.62 17.26 1.16
C GLU A 102 -15.30 15.76 1.11
N THR A 103 -15.72 15.10 0.02
CA THR A 103 -15.49 13.66 -0.18
C THR A 103 -14.00 13.32 -0.32
N VAL A 104 -13.24 14.11 -1.09
CA VAL A 104 -11.81 13.82 -1.34
C VAL A 104 -10.88 14.33 -0.25
N ASN A 105 -11.35 15.24 0.62
CA ASN A 105 -10.61 15.68 1.80
C ASN A 105 -10.77 14.72 2.98
N THR A 106 -11.79 13.87 2.98
CA THR A 106 -12.07 12.94 4.09
C THR A 106 -11.55 11.55 3.77
N ASP A 107 -10.82 10.92 4.70
CA ASP A 107 -10.29 9.58 4.48
C ASP A 107 -11.37 8.50 4.60
N TRP A 108 -11.04 7.28 4.16
CA TRP A 108 -11.96 6.13 4.17
C TRP A 108 -12.52 5.81 5.57
N MET A 109 -11.73 6.01 6.62
CA MET A 109 -12.12 5.69 7.99
C MET A 109 -12.82 6.86 8.71
N HIS A 110 -12.98 8.00 8.05
CA HIS A 110 -13.48 9.26 8.64
C HIS A 110 -12.69 9.70 9.89
N LYS A 111 -11.40 9.39 9.94
CA LYS A 111 -10.46 9.76 11.01
C LYS A 111 -9.71 11.05 10.71
N TYR A 112 -9.46 11.32 9.43
CA TYR A 112 -8.66 12.43 8.95
C TYR A 112 -9.45 13.23 7.93
N LYS A 113 -9.36 14.56 8.05
CA LYS A 113 -10.00 15.49 7.13
C LYS A 113 -9.08 16.66 6.82
N GLY A 114 -8.75 16.80 5.54
CA GLY A 114 -8.01 17.94 4.99
C GLY A 114 -8.89 19.16 4.73
N SER A 115 -8.30 20.20 4.15
CA SER A 115 -8.95 21.47 3.82
C SER A 115 -8.57 21.98 2.43
N SER A 116 -8.20 21.08 1.51
CA SER A 116 -7.88 21.43 0.13
C SER A 116 -9.05 22.11 -0.55
N LYS A 117 -8.73 23.12 -1.35
CA LYS A 117 -9.67 23.90 -2.15
C LYS A 117 -9.62 23.56 -3.63
N LEU A 118 -8.82 22.56 -4.00
CA LEU A 118 -8.56 22.22 -5.39
C LEU A 118 -8.31 20.74 -5.59
N LEU A 119 -9.15 20.13 -6.42
CA LEU A 119 -8.98 18.78 -6.94
C LEU A 119 -8.74 18.85 -8.45
N LEU A 120 -7.64 18.24 -8.91
CA LEU A 120 -7.25 18.15 -10.32
C LEU A 120 -7.43 16.71 -10.81
N LEU A 121 -8.01 16.57 -12.01
CA LEU A 121 -8.32 15.27 -12.65
C LEU A 121 -7.59 15.14 -14.00
N PRO A 122 -6.27 14.93 -14.00
CA PRO A 122 -5.50 14.72 -15.21
C PRO A 122 -5.90 13.42 -15.92
N ARG A 123 -5.72 13.41 -17.24
CA ARG A 123 -6.06 12.31 -18.16
C ARG A 123 -4.85 11.73 -18.87
N SER A 124 -3.66 12.32 -18.69
CA SER A 124 -2.42 11.83 -19.26
C SER A 124 -1.23 12.10 -18.34
N THR A 125 -0.13 11.39 -18.61
CA THR A 125 1.14 11.60 -17.93
C THR A 125 1.69 13.01 -18.15
N GLU A 126 1.49 13.56 -19.35
CA GLU A 126 1.90 14.91 -19.71
C GLU A 126 1.16 15.97 -18.88
N GLU A 127 -0.13 15.79 -18.66
CA GLU A 127 -0.91 16.67 -17.78
C GLU A 127 -0.40 16.59 -16.34
N VAL A 128 -0.13 15.39 -15.81
CA VAL A 128 0.47 15.22 -14.46
C VAL A 128 1.83 15.93 -14.38
N ALA A 129 2.68 15.77 -15.39
CA ALA A 129 3.99 16.44 -15.49
C ALA A 129 3.87 17.97 -15.48
N GLN A 130 2.92 18.53 -16.24
CA GLN A 130 2.68 19.97 -16.29
C GLN A 130 2.08 20.52 -14.99
N ILE A 131 1.22 19.74 -14.31
CA ILE A 131 0.72 20.07 -12.97
C ILE A 131 1.89 20.15 -11.98
N LEU A 132 2.68 19.08 -11.86
CA LEU A 132 3.77 19.03 -10.88
C LEU A 132 4.85 20.08 -11.14
N ARG A 133 5.19 20.33 -12.42
CA ARG A 133 6.11 21.41 -12.78
C ARG A 133 5.61 22.78 -12.33
N TYR A 134 4.32 23.05 -12.48
CA TYR A 134 3.71 24.30 -12.03
C TYR A 134 3.66 24.40 -10.49
N CYS A 135 3.22 23.34 -9.82
CA CYS A 135 3.22 23.30 -8.35
C CYS A 135 4.63 23.49 -7.79
N ASN A 136 5.64 22.87 -8.39
CA ASN A 136 7.03 23.04 -7.98
C ASN A 136 7.54 24.48 -8.19
N SER A 137 7.20 25.14 -9.30
CA SER A 137 7.61 26.54 -9.53
C SER A 137 6.93 27.53 -8.58
N ARG A 138 5.70 27.21 -8.15
CA ARG A 138 4.93 27.99 -7.19
C ARG A 138 5.14 27.57 -5.74
N CYS A 139 5.90 26.51 -5.48
CA CYS A 139 5.98 25.86 -4.16
C CYS A 139 4.59 25.53 -3.57
N LEU A 140 3.69 24.99 -4.37
CA LEU A 140 2.40 24.46 -3.91
C LEU A 140 2.58 22.99 -3.50
N ALA A 141 2.13 22.64 -2.30
CA ALA A 141 2.12 21.25 -1.86
C ALA A 141 1.07 20.43 -2.62
N VAL A 142 1.36 19.15 -2.85
CA VAL A 142 0.53 18.24 -3.65
C VAL A 142 0.29 16.95 -2.88
N VAL A 143 -0.94 16.44 -2.92
CA VAL A 143 -1.31 15.11 -2.44
C VAL A 143 -1.81 14.28 -3.62
N PRO A 144 -1.08 13.24 -4.03
CA PRO A 144 -1.56 12.27 -5.02
C PRO A 144 -2.71 11.45 -4.44
N GLN A 145 -3.76 11.24 -5.22
CA GLN A 145 -4.92 10.46 -4.77
C GLN A 145 -5.38 9.47 -5.85
N GLY A 146 -5.69 8.25 -5.42
CA GLY A 146 -6.34 7.25 -6.27
C GLY A 146 -7.81 7.05 -5.88
N GLY A 147 -8.16 5.81 -5.54
CA GLY A 147 -9.50 5.44 -5.06
C GLY A 147 -9.88 5.91 -3.66
N ASN A 148 -8.98 6.60 -2.95
CA ASN A 148 -9.16 7.08 -1.56
C ASN A 148 -9.57 5.98 -0.55
N THR A 149 -9.04 4.77 -0.69
CA THR A 149 -9.32 3.62 0.20
C THR A 149 -8.18 3.32 1.18
N GLY A 150 -7.25 4.27 1.36
CA GLY A 150 -6.12 4.13 2.29
C GLY A 150 -6.56 4.23 3.74
N LEU A 151 -5.86 3.55 4.66
CA LEU A 151 -6.28 3.43 6.06
C LEU A 151 -5.38 4.20 7.05
N VAL A 152 -4.39 4.94 6.54
CA VAL A 152 -3.35 5.63 7.33
C VAL A 152 -3.34 7.15 7.11
N GLY A 153 -4.35 7.70 6.43
CA GLY A 153 -4.48 9.14 6.17
C GLY A 153 -3.62 9.68 5.01
N GLY A 154 -2.74 8.87 4.41
CA GLY A 154 -1.84 9.32 3.33
C GLY A 154 -2.53 9.69 2.02
N SER A 155 -3.81 9.33 1.83
CA SER A 155 -4.57 9.66 0.61
C SER A 155 -5.31 10.98 0.68
N VAL A 156 -5.24 11.71 1.80
CA VAL A 156 -5.92 12.99 1.99
C VAL A 156 -4.96 14.10 2.47
N PRO A 157 -5.26 15.36 2.17
CA PRO A 157 -4.49 16.51 2.66
C PRO A 157 -4.50 16.64 4.19
N VAL A 158 -3.47 17.26 4.75
CA VAL A 158 -3.49 17.72 6.15
C VAL A 158 -4.03 19.14 6.23
N PHE A 159 -3.66 19.99 5.27
CA PHE A 159 -4.06 21.39 5.16
C PHE A 159 -4.70 21.65 3.80
N ASP A 160 -4.10 22.52 2.99
CA ASP A 160 -4.60 23.06 1.73
C ASP A 160 -3.86 22.52 0.50
N GLU A 161 -3.19 21.38 0.63
CA GLU A 161 -2.45 20.75 -0.47
C GLU A 161 -3.35 20.51 -1.68
N VAL A 162 -2.83 20.73 -2.90
CA VAL A 162 -3.56 20.45 -4.14
C VAL A 162 -3.73 18.94 -4.29
N ILE A 163 -4.97 18.46 -4.44
CA ILE A 163 -5.23 17.04 -4.67
C ILE A 163 -5.07 16.76 -6.16
N VAL A 164 -4.16 15.86 -6.52
CA VAL A 164 -4.00 15.37 -7.89
C VAL A 164 -4.52 13.94 -7.95
N ASN A 165 -5.71 13.76 -8.52
CA ASN A 165 -6.40 12.48 -8.54
C ASN A 165 -6.31 11.81 -9.91
N VAL A 166 -5.69 10.63 -9.96
CA VAL A 166 -5.40 9.91 -11.21
C VAL A 166 -6.56 9.07 -11.75
N SER A 167 -7.76 9.15 -11.14
CA SER A 167 -8.94 8.34 -11.52
C SER A 167 -9.39 8.50 -12.97
N SER A 168 -9.04 9.61 -13.63
CA SER A 168 -9.37 9.84 -15.04
C SER A 168 -8.41 9.14 -16.00
N MET A 169 -7.24 8.68 -15.53
CA MET A 169 -6.26 7.87 -16.27
C MET A 169 -6.60 6.38 -16.07
N LYS A 170 -7.61 5.88 -16.78
CA LYS A 170 -8.24 4.56 -16.52
C LYS A 170 -8.19 3.59 -17.70
N ASN A 171 -7.31 3.82 -18.67
CA ASN A 171 -7.19 2.99 -19.86
C ASN A 171 -6.28 1.78 -19.64
N ILE A 172 -6.70 0.63 -20.16
CA ILE A 172 -5.80 -0.50 -20.40
C ILE A 172 -5.05 -0.18 -21.70
N ILE A 173 -3.72 -0.14 -21.63
CA ILE A 173 -2.86 0.26 -22.75
C ILE A 173 -2.55 -0.95 -23.64
N SER A 174 -2.18 -2.07 -23.03
CA SER A 174 -1.94 -3.32 -23.76
C SER A 174 -2.04 -4.54 -22.85
N PHE A 175 -2.31 -5.69 -23.46
CA PHE A 175 -2.26 -6.98 -22.79
C PHE A 175 -1.66 -8.03 -23.74
N ASP A 176 -0.54 -8.63 -23.36
CA ASP A 176 0.07 -9.73 -24.09
C ASP A 176 -0.41 -11.06 -23.50
N LYS A 177 -1.24 -11.77 -24.26
CA LYS A 177 -1.81 -13.08 -23.87
C LYS A 177 -0.78 -14.19 -23.80
N VAL A 178 0.38 -14.05 -24.44
CA VAL A 178 1.42 -15.08 -24.42
C VAL A 178 2.24 -14.96 -23.14
N SER A 179 2.68 -13.75 -22.81
CA SER A 179 3.48 -13.51 -21.60
C SER A 179 2.65 -13.27 -20.34
N GLY A 180 1.35 -12.95 -20.48
CA GLY A 180 0.49 -12.57 -19.36
C GLY A 180 0.80 -11.19 -18.81
N ILE A 181 1.31 -10.26 -19.64
CA ILE A 181 1.73 -8.94 -19.18
C ILE A 181 0.64 -7.92 -19.51
N LEU A 182 0.18 -7.23 -18.47
CA LEU A 182 -0.77 -6.13 -18.54
C LEU A 182 -0.03 -4.80 -18.40
N VAL A 183 -0.31 -3.86 -19.29
CA VAL A 183 0.10 -2.45 -19.15
C VAL A 183 -1.16 -1.59 -19.08
N CYS A 184 -1.29 -0.78 -18.04
CA CYS A 184 -2.47 0.06 -17.81
C CYS A 184 -2.11 1.37 -17.10
N GLU A 185 -3.02 2.33 -17.17
CA GLU A 185 -2.90 3.59 -16.45
C GLU A 185 -3.19 3.42 -14.95
N ALA A 186 -2.60 4.29 -14.13
CA ALA A 186 -2.62 4.21 -12.67
C ALA A 186 -4.03 4.30 -12.05
N GLY A 187 -4.98 4.95 -12.73
CA GLY A 187 -6.37 5.10 -12.28
C GLY A 187 -7.27 3.92 -12.61
N CYS A 188 -6.76 2.84 -13.23
CA CYS A 188 -7.56 1.63 -13.45
C CYS A 188 -7.99 1.00 -12.11
N ILE A 189 -9.31 0.87 -11.92
CA ILE A 189 -9.91 0.20 -10.76
C ILE A 189 -9.57 -1.28 -10.78
N LEU A 190 -9.15 -1.83 -9.63
CA LEU A 190 -8.69 -3.22 -9.53
C LEU A 190 -9.75 -4.23 -9.99
N GLU A 191 -11.01 -4.07 -9.59
CA GLU A 191 -12.10 -4.95 -10.01
C GLU A 191 -12.33 -4.97 -11.52
N ASN A 192 -12.16 -3.81 -12.19
CA ASN A 192 -12.26 -3.74 -13.64
C ASN A 192 -11.10 -4.47 -14.32
N LEU A 193 -9.89 -4.38 -13.77
CA LEU A 193 -8.73 -5.15 -14.25
C LEU A 193 -8.91 -6.66 -14.04
N ILE A 194 -9.43 -7.06 -12.88
CA ILE A 194 -9.78 -8.47 -12.60
C ILE A 194 -10.79 -8.97 -13.65
N SER A 195 -11.87 -8.22 -13.87
CA SER A 195 -12.92 -8.59 -14.83
C SER A 195 -12.40 -8.66 -16.27
N PHE A 196 -11.52 -7.73 -16.66
CA PHE A 196 -10.88 -7.76 -17.97
C PHE A 196 -10.01 -9.01 -18.14
N LEU A 197 -9.13 -9.31 -17.19
CA LEU A 197 -8.21 -10.45 -17.26
C LEU A 197 -8.95 -11.79 -17.20
N ASP A 198 -10.04 -11.89 -16.44
CA ASP A 198 -10.84 -13.10 -16.34
C ASP A 198 -11.36 -13.53 -17.73
N ASN A 199 -11.82 -12.56 -18.52
CA ASN A 199 -12.23 -12.75 -19.92
C ASN A 199 -11.08 -13.13 -20.87
N GLN A 200 -9.82 -12.89 -20.47
CA GLN A 200 -8.63 -13.29 -21.23
C GLN A 200 -8.02 -14.61 -20.75
N GLY A 201 -8.57 -15.23 -19.70
CA GLY A 201 -8.00 -16.44 -19.10
C GLY A 201 -6.83 -16.18 -18.13
N PHE A 202 -6.81 -15.00 -17.52
CA PHE A 202 -5.78 -14.56 -16.55
C PHE A 202 -6.44 -14.00 -15.29
N ILE A 203 -5.63 -13.74 -14.26
CA ILE A 203 -6.06 -13.09 -13.01
C ILE A 203 -5.08 -12.00 -12.60
N MET A 204 -5.53 -11.03 -11.80
CA MET A 204 -4.59 -10.15 -11.09
C MET A 204 -3.81 -10.95 -10.02
N PRO A 205 -2.52 -10.66 -9.80
CA PRO A 205 -1.72 -11.31 -8.75
C PRO A 205 -2.08 -10.84 -7.33
N LEU A 206 -2.92 -9.82 -7.21
CA LEU A 206 -3.44 -9.29 -5.94
C LEU A 206 -4.96 -9.23 -5.97
N ASP A 207 -5.58 -9.37 -4.79
CA ASP A 207 -7.00 -9.16 -4.58
C ASP A 207 -7.25 -8.70 -3.14
N LEU A 208 -8.15 -7.75 -2.94
CA LEU A 208 -8.37 -7.11 -1.63
C LEU A 208 -9.80 -6.58 -1.49
N GLY A 209 -10.24 -6.33 -0.24
CA GLY A 209 -11.63 -5.95 0.05
C GLY A 209 -12.10 -4.65 -0.62
N ALA A 210 -11.19 -3.71 -0.88
CA ALA A 210 -11.47 -2.46 -1.56
C ALA A 210 -11.42 -2.53 -3.11
N LYS A 211 -11.45 -3.74 -3.71
CA LYS A 211 -11.25 -3.94 -5.17
C LYS A 211 -12.16 -3.10 -6.06
N GLY A 212 -13.39 -2.82 -5.61
CA GLY A 212 -14.38 -2.02 -6.35
C GLY A 212 -14.06 -0.52 -6.42
N SER A 213 -13.06 -0.03 -5.69
CA SER A 213 -12.71 1.39 -5.65
C SER A 213 -11.21 1.67 -5.68
N CYS A 214 -10.38 0.80 -5.12
CA CYS A 214 -8.92 0.94 -5.19
C CYS A 214 -8.43 0.91 -6.64
N GLN A 215 -7.39 1.69 -6.91
CA GLN A 215 -6.82 1.85 -8.24
C GLN A 215 -5.39 1.31 -8.26
N ILE A 216 -4.94 0.79 -9.40
CA ILE A 216 -3.66 0.07 -9.50
C ILE A 216 -2.45 0.93 -9.09
N GLY A 217 -2.46 2.23 -9.39
CA GLY A 217 -1.41 3.16 -8.95
C GLY A 217 -1.38 3.33 -7.42
N GLY A 218 -2.55 3.33 -6.77
CA GLY A 218 -2.67 3.34 -5.32
C GLY A 218 -2.20 2.02 -4.68
N ASN A 219 -2.52 0.89 -5.31
CA ASN A 219 -2.04 -0.42 -4.88
C ASN A 219 -0.50 -0.49 -4.94
N VAL A 220 0.10 -0.04 -6.03
CA VAL A 220 1.56 0.06 -6.19
C VAL A 220 2.17 1.00 -5.15
N SER A 221 1.61 2.20 -5.00
CA SER A 221 2.14 3.23 -4.10
C SER A 221 2.10 2.79 -2.63
N THR A 222 1.18 1.92 -2.24
CA THR A 222 1.08 1.37 -0.88
C THR A 222 1.71 -0.02 -0.74
N ASN A 223 2.26 -0.59 -1.82
CA ASN A 223 2.67 -2.00 -1.89
C ASN A 223 1.58 -2.92 -1.33
N ALA A 224 0.35 -2.75 -1.82
CA ALA A 224 -0.81 -3.49 -1.35
C ALA A 224 -0.57 -5.01 -1.43
N GLY A 225 -0.85 -5.71 -0.34
CA GLY A 225 -0.82 -7.16 -0.28
C GLY A 225 -2.16 -7.76 -0.72
N GLY A 226 -2.94 -8.22 0.26
CA GLY A 226 -4.27 -8.77 0.04
C GLY A 226 -4.31 -10.30 0.14
N LEU A 227 -5.47 -10.84 -0.21
CA LEU A 227 -5.92 -12.21 0.10
C LEU A 227 -5.06 -13.30 -0.56
N ARG A 228 -4.37 -12.96 -1.66
CA ARG A 228 -3.61 -13.91 -2.49
C ARG A 228 -2.10 -13.75 -2.42
N LEU A 229 -1.62 -12.91 -1.50
CA LEU A 229 -0.19 -12.63 -1.33
C LEU A 229 0.63 -13.88 -1.02
N VAL A 230 0.07 -14.85 -0.27
CA VAL A 230 0.73 -16.12 0.05
C VAL A 230 1.21 -16.87 -1.20
N ARG A 231 0.50 -16.73 -2.33
CA ARG A 231 0.82 -17.44 -3.56
C ARG A 231 1.58 -16.61 -4.57
N TYR A 232 1.11 -15.38 -4.80
CA TYR A 232 1.64 -14.56 -5.88
C TYR A 232 2.70 -13.57 -5.40
N GLY A 233 2.91 -13.45 -4.09
CA GLY A 233 3.94 -12.58 -3.52
C GLY A 233 3.54 -11.10 -3.50
N SER A 234 4.54 -10.26 -3.25
CA SER A 234 4.38 -8.80 -3.18
C SER A 234 4.29 -8.16 -4.57
N LEU A 235 3.80 -6.93 -4.65
CA LEU A 235 3.91 -6.12 -5.87
C LEU A 235 5.36 -5.86 -6.29
N HIS A 236 6.34 -5.92 -5.37
CA HIS A 236 7.76 -5.93 -5.74
C HIS A 236 8.13 -7.10 -6.69
N GLU A 237 7.41 -8.22 -6.66
CA GLU A 237 7.71 -9.38 -7.51
C GLU A 237 6.94 -9.37 -8.83
N ASN A 238 5.76 -8.75 -8.83
CA ASN A 238 4.80 -8.80 -9.95
C ASN A 238 4.82 -7.56 -10.84
N VAL A 239 5.15 -6.38 -10.30
CA VAL A 239 5.30 -5.17 -11.11
C VAL A 239 6.59 -5.28 -11.93
N LEU A 240 6.46 -5.22 -13.25
CA LEU A 240 7.59 -5.31 -14.18
C LEU A 240 8.16 -3.94 -14.51
N GLY A 241 7.31 -2.92 -14.55
CA GLY A 241 7.70 -1.55 -14.91
C GLY A 241 6.68 -0.53 -14.43
N LEU A 242 7.14 0.72 -14.29
CA LEU A 242 6.33 1.87 -13.88
C LEU A 242 6.68 3.08 -14.73
N GLU A 243 5.70 3.91 -15.04
CA GLU A 243 5.93 5.29 -15.43
C GLU A 243 5.53 6.17 -14.25
N ALA A 244 6.40 7.09 -13.84
CA ALA A 244 6.13 7.99 -12.73
C ALA A 244 6.59 9.42 -13.05
N VAL A 245 5.91 10.40 -12.47
CA VAL A 245 6.24 11.82 -12.60
C VAL A 245 6.81 12.33 -11.29
N LEU A 246 8.02 12.88 -11.34
CA LEU A 246 8.72 13.43 -10.18
C LEU A 246 8.14 14.79 -9.78
N ALA A 247 8.46 15.26 -8.57
CA ALA A 247 7.96 16.53 -8.05
C ALA A 247 8.28 17.74 -8.94
N ASN A 248 9.40 17.74 -9.68
CA ASN A 248 9.77 18.80 -10.62
C ASN A 248 9.04 18.71 -11.98
N GLY A 249 8.22 17.68 -12.18
CA GLY A 249 7.51 17.39 -13.43
C GLY A 249 8.31 16.62 -14.47
N ASP A 250 9.47 16.07 -14.12
CA ASP A 250 10.18 15.13 -15.02
C ASP A 250 9.46 13.78 -15.04
N VAL A 251 9.29 13.22 -16.24
CA VAL A 251 8.73 11.88 -16.42
C VAL A 251 9.86 10.86 -16.36
N LEU A 252 9.80 9.97 -15.39
CA LEU A 252 10.69 8.83 -15.25
C LEU A 252 10.02 7.60 -15.88
N ASP A 253 10.38 7.31 -17.12
CA ASP A 253 9.90 6.14 -17.84
C ASP A 253 10.75 4.90 -17.49
N MET A 254 10.15 4.01 -16.71
CA MET A 254 10.68 2.68 -16.38
C MET A 254 9.63 1.62 -16.74
N LEU A 255 8.81 1.87 -17.77
CA LEU A 255 7.65 1.04 -18.12
C LEU A 255 8.07 -0.19 -18.95
N GLY A 256 8.99 -0.97 -18.39
CA GLY A 256 9.45 -2.22 -18.98
C GLY A 256 8.40 -3.33 -18.90
N THR A 257 8.41 -4.20 -19.91
CA THR A 257 7.58 -5.41 -20.01
C THR A 257 8.42 -6.68 -20.00
N LEU A 258 9.68 -6.60 -19.58
CA LEU A 258 10.56 -7.75 -19.51
C LEU A 258 10.44 -8.44 -18.16
N ARG A 259 10.32 -9.77 -18.16
CA ARG A 259 10.31 -10.56 -16.92
C ARG A 259 11.64 -10.49 -16.17
N LYS A 260 12.74 -10.30 -16.90
CA LYS A 260 14.10 -10.15 -16.38
C LYS A 260 14.80 -9.04 -17.14
N ASP A 261 15.21 -8.02 -16.41
CA ASP A 261 16.01 -6.92 -16.91
C ASP A 261 16.99 -6.47 -15.82
N ASN A 262 18.30 -6.59 -16.09
CA ASN A 262 19.37 -6.31 -15.14
C ASN A 262 20.26 -5.16 -15.64
N THR A 263 19.74 -4.23 -16.44
CA THR A 263 20.51 -3.10 -17.00
C THR A 263 20.58 -1.91 -16.04
N GLY A 264 21.14 -2.12 -14.84
CA GLY A 264 21.37 -1.05 -13.85
C GLY A 264 20.56 -1.23 -12.57
N TYR A 265 20.25 -0.12 -11.90
CA TYR A 265 19.44 -0.13 -10.69
C TYR A 265 17.97 -0.31 -11.01
N ASP A 266 17.28 -1.09 -10.19
CA ASP A 266 15.85 -1.31 -10.34
C ASP A 266 15.05 -0.19 -9.65
N LEU A 267 15.05 0.98 -10.28
CA LEU A 267 14.50 2.22 -9.72
C LEU A 267 13.00 2.15 -9.44
N LYS A 268 12.25 1.28 -10.14
CA LYS A 268 10.80 1.13 -9.92
C LYS A 268 10.48 0.72 -8.47
N HIS A 269 11.37 -0.04 -7.83
CA HIS A 269 11.20 -0.46 -6.43
C HIS A 269 11.20 0.68 -5.43
N LEU A 270 11.78 1.85 -5.77
CA LEU A 270 11.71 3.01 -4.90
C LEU A 270 10.29 3.59 -4.82
N PHE A 271 9.47 3.41 -5.87
CA PHE A 271 8.10 3.93 -5.94
C PHE A 271 7.06 2.94 -5.41
N ILE A 272 7.38 1.64 -5.38
CA ILE A 272 6.50 0.62 -4.78
C ILE A 272 6.56 0.78 -3.26
N GLY A 273 5.44 1.17 -2.65
CA GLY A 273 5.40 1.47 -1.21
C GLY A 273 5.87 2.88 -0.83
N SER A 274 6.08 3.78 -1.79
CA SER A 274 6.54 5.16 -1.50
C SER A 274 5.41 6.13 -1.10
N GLU A 275 4.15 5.68 -1.19
CA GLU A 275 2.95 6.44 -0.80
C GLU A 275 2.87 7.83 -1.47
N GLY A 276 3.29 7.93 -2.73
CA GLY A 276 3.27 9.20 -3.50
C GLY A 276 4.33 10.23 -3.11
N SER A 277 5.19 9.95 -2.11
CA SER A 277 6.19 10.91 -1.60
C SER A 277 7.38 11.17 -2.53
N LEU A 278 7.65 10.25 -3.47
CA LEU A 278 8.76 10.36 -4.43
C LEU A 278 8.30 10.78 -5.84
N GLY A 279 6.99 10.78 -6.09
CA GLY A 279 6.38 11.06 -7.39
C GLY A 279 5.02 10.40 -7.55
N ILE A 280 4.35 10.71 -8.66
CA ILE A 280 3.03 10.19 -9.01
C ILE A 280 3.19 9.09 -10.05
N VAL A 281 2.84 7.85 -9.69
CA VAL A 281 2.75 6.73 -10.65
C VAL A 281 1.61 6.99 -11.64
N THR A 282 1.89 6.96 -12.94
CA THR A 282 0.93 7.23 -14.02
C THR A 282 0.58 5.99 -14.84
N LYS A 283 1.51 5.04 -14.99
CA LYS A 283 1.28 3.75 -15.67
C LYS A 283 1.98 2.62 -14.95
N VAL A 284 1.41 1.43 -15.06
CA VAL A 284 1.90 0.20 -14.44
C VAL A 284 1.97 -0.92 -15.47
N SER A 285 3.12 -1.59 -15.56
CA SER A 285 3.25 -2.90 -16.20
C SER A 285 3.32 -3.98 -15.11
N ILE A 286 2.44 -4.97 -15.18
CA ILE A 286 2.31 -6.03 -14.16
C ILE A 286 2.17 -7.40 -14.81
N LEU A 287 2.84 -8.39 -14.23
CA LEU A 287 2.69 -9.79 -14.59
C LEU A 287 1.39 -10.34 -14.00
N THR A 288 0.60 -10.99 -14.84
CA THR A 288 -0.69 -11.58 -14.47
C THR A 288 -0.61 -13.10 -14.57
N PRO A 289 -0.90 -13.84 -13.49
CA PRO A 289 -0.93 -15.30 -13.55
C PRO A 289 -2.06 -15.81 -14.48
N PRO A 290 -1.88 -16.97 -15.12
CA PRO A 290 -2.97 -17.63 -15.84
C PRO A 290 -4.09 -18.02 -14.87
N LYS A 291 -5.33 -17.92 -15.33
CA LYS A 291 -6.50 -18.42 -14.60
C LYS A 291 -6.46 -19.95 -14.65
N LEU A 292 -6.37 -20.58 -13.48
CA LEU A 292 -6.40 -22.04 -13.38
C LEU A 292 -7.84 -22.55 -13.27
N SER A 293 -8.04 -23.81 -13.67
CA SER A 293 -9.34 -24.44 -13.85
C SER A 293 -10.05 -24.81 -12.54
N SER A 294 -9.30 -25.06 -11.46
CA SER A 294 -9.86 -25.48 -10.18
C SER A 294 -9.56 -24.48 -9.08
N VAL A 295 -10.61 -24.08 -8.37
CA VAL A 295 -10.55 -23.23 -7.16
C VAL A 295 -11.43 -23.88 -6.10
N ASN A 296 -10.87 -24.12 -4.91
CA ASN A 296 -11.61 -24.71 -3.79
C ASN A 296 -11.46 -23.83 -2.56
N ILE A 297 -12.55 -23.69 -1.80
CA ILE A 297 -12.58 -22.93 -0.56
C ILE A 297 -13.04 -23.88 0.56
N ALA A 298 -12.23 -23.98 1.60
CA ALA A 298 -12.58 -24.65 2.84
C ALA A 298 -12.74 -23.61 3.96
N PHE A 299 -13.86 -23.66 4.67
CA PHE A 299 -14.10 -22.86 5.86
C PHE A 299 -14.12 -23.79 7.07
N LEU A 300 -13.17 -23.62 7.98
CA LEU A 300 -12.87 -24.56 9.06
C LEU A 300 -12.95 -23.83 10.41
N ALA A 301 -13.28 -24.57 11.47
CA ALA A 301 -13.22 -24.07 12.84
C ALA A 301 -12.07 -24.69 13.63
N CYS A 302 -11.47 -23.91 14.52
CA CYS A 302 -10.42 -24.32 15.44
C CYS A 302 -10.81 -23.99 16.89
N ASN A 303 -10.50 -24.90 17.80
CA ASN A 303 -10.81 -24.72 19.24
C ASN A 303 -9.93 -23.66 19.89
N ASP A 304 -8.68 -23.54 19.46
CA ASP A 304 -7.70 -22.60 19.99
C ASP A 304 -6.73 -22.11 18.90
N TYR A 305 -5.99 -21.04 19.21
CA TYR A 305 -5.04 -20.44 18.28
C TYR A 305 -3.87 -21.37 17.93
N SER A 306 -3.46 -22.25 18.85
CA SER A 306 -2.41 -23.24 18.58
C SER A 306 -2.83 -24.22 17.49
N SER A 307 -4.11 -24.59 17.46
CA SER A 307 -4.71 -25.43 16.43
C SER A 307 -4.70 -24.73 15.08
N CYS A 308 -4.98 -23.42 15.01
CA CYS A 308 -4.84 -22.62 13.79
C CYS A 308 -3.40 -22.65 13.23
N GLN A 309 -2.39 -22.51 14.10
CA GLN A 309 -0.99 -22.55 13.71
C GLN A 309 -0.58 -23.93 13.17
N LYS A 310 -1.02 -25.01 13.82
CA LYS A 310 -0.81 -26.38 13.34
C LYS A 310 -1.46 -26.59 11.98
N LEU A 311 -2.68 -26.09 11.79
CA LEU A 311 -3.38 -26.18 10.52
C LEU A 311 -2.63 -25.42 9.42
N LEU A 312 -2.08 -24.23 9.69
CA LEU A 312 -1.25 -23.51 8.72
C LEU A 312 0.01 -24.30 8.32
N MET A 313 0.69 -24.93 9.30
CA MET A 313 1.86 -25.77 9.01
C MET A 313 1.49 -26.97 8.12
N GLU A 314 0.39 -27.65 8.43
CA GLU A 314 -0.10 -28.77 7.63
C GLU A 314 -0.56 -28.33 6.24
N ALA A 315 -1.27 -27.20 6.13
CA ALA A 315 -1.71 -26.63 4.86
C ALA A 315 -0.49 -26.33 3.97
N LYS A 316 0.54 -25.66 4.50
CA LYS A 316 1.78 -25.40 3.74
C LYS A 316 2.47 -26.68 3.28
N ARG A 317 2.53 -27.71 4.13
CA ARG A 317 3.21 -28.97 3.82
C ARG A 317 2.44 -29.84 2.83
N LYS A 318 1.11 -29.90 2.95
CA LYS A 318 0.26 -30.84 2.21
C LYS A 318 -0.37 -30.22 0.96
N LEU A 319 -0.73 -28.93 1.01
CA LEU A 319 -1.31 -28.22 -0.13
C LEU A 319 -0.22 -27.52 -0.96
N GLY A 320 0.94 -27.23 -0.39
CA GLY A 320 2.12 -26.77 -1.14
C GLY A 320 1.80 -25.60 -2.08
N GLU A 321 2.08 -25.81 -3.36
CA GLU A 321 1.95 -24.84 -4.44
C GLU A 321 0.50 -24.46 -4.82
N ILE A 322 -0.49 -25.29 -4.46
CA ILE A 322 -1.89 -24.98 -4.79
C ILE A 322 -2.53 -24.06 -3.75
N LEU A 323 -1.94 -23.89 -2.55
CA LEU A 323 -2.44 -22.96 -1.52
C LEU A 323 -2.42 -21.52 -2.05
N SER A 324 -3.59 -20.87 -2.12
CA SER A 324 -3.74 -19.49 -2.62
C SER A 324 -4.17 -18.48 -1.57
N ALA A 325 -4.87 -18.89 -0.51
CA ALA A 325 -5.19 -18.04 0.63
C ALA A 325 -5.24 -18.84 1.94
N PHE A 326 -4.91 -18.18 3.05
CA PHE A 326 -5.10 -18.70 4.40
C PHE A 326 -5.43 -17.53 5.32
N GLU A 327 -6.72 -17.33 5.57
CA GLU A 327 -7.24 -16.22 6.38
C GLU A 327 -7.77 -16.74 7.71
N PHE A 328 -7.65 -15.91 8.74
CA PHE A 328 -8.06 -16.23 10.11
C PHE A 328 -9.03 -15.17 10.62
N LEU A 329 -10.04 -15.60 11.36
CA LEU A 329 -10.98 -14.73 12.06
C LEU A 329 -11.33 -15.33 13.44
N ASP A 330 -11.51 -14.48 14.44
CA ASP A 330 -11.99 -14.90 15.75
C ASP A 330 -13.53 -14.79 15.85
N THR A 331 -14.06 -15.24 16.97
CA THR A 331 -15.50 -15.22 17.22
C THR A 331 -16.08 -13.82 17.26
N GLU A 332 -15.35 -12.81 17.74
CA GLU A 332 -15.83 -11.43 17.78
C GLU A 332 -15.96 -10.85 16.37
N ALA A 333 -14.96 -11.05 15.51
CA ALA A 333 -15.02 -10.68 14.10
C ALA A 333 -16.19 -11.39 13.39
N MET A 334 -16.38 -12.69 13.65
CA MET A 334 -17.51 -13.44 13.09
C MET A 334 -18.86 -12.88 13.54
N ASN A 335 -19.02 -12.61 14.84
CA ASN A 335 -20.25 -12.05 15.41
C ASN A 335 -20.56 -10.67 14.83
N LEU A 336 -19.55 -9.82 14.67
CA LEU A 336 -19.70 -8.50 14.05
C LEU A 336 -20.21 -8.63 12.61
N VAL A 337 -19.63 -9.52 11.80
CA VAL A 337 -20.09 -9.73 10.41
C VAL A 337 -21.53 -10.24 10.38
N LEU A 338 -21.86 -11.23 11.21
CA LEU A 338 -23.22 -11.80 11.27
C LEU A 338 -24.28 -10.81 11.78
N HIS A 339 -23.89 -9.87 12.64
CA HIS A 339 -24.81 -8.85 13.16
C HIS A 339 -24.98 -7.66 12.21
N GLN A 340 -23.91 -7.27 11.48
CA GLN A 340 -23.92 -6.06 10.66
C GLN A 340 -24.43 -6.28 9.24
N PHE A 341 -24.30 -7.49 8.69
CA PHE A 341 -24.65 -7.77 7.30
C PHE A 341 -25.82 -8.74 7.18
N ASP A 342 -26.91 -8.25 6.60
CA ASP A 342 -28.07 -9.08 6.26
C ASP A 342 -27.71 -10.18 5.26
N GLY A 343 -28.24 -11.39 5.48
CA GLY A 343 -28.06 -12.53 4.59
C GLY A 343 -26.74 -13.29 4.73
N VAL A 344 -25.83 -12.85 5.59
CA VAL A 344 -24.60 -13.60 5.93
C VAL A 344 -24.91 -14.62 7.03
N ARG A 345 -24.40 -15.85 6.88
CA ARG A 345 -24.56 -16.92 7.88
C ARG A 345 -23.23 -17.62 8.16
N ASN A 346 -23.11 -18.17 9.36
CA ASN A 346 -22.03 -19.11 9.65
C ASN A 346 -22.34 -20.43 8.93
N PRO A 347 -21.47 -20.90 8.01
CA PRO A 347 -21.71 -22.16 7.30
C PRO A 347 -21.46 -23.40 8.16
N LEU A 348 -20.86 -23.24 9.34
CA LEU A 348 -20.57 -24.34 10.27
C LEU A 348 -21.71 -24.53 11.29
N PRO A 349 -21.88 -25.75 11.84
CA PRO A 349 -22.85 -26.01 12.90
C PRO A 349 -22.69 -25.07 14.09
N ALA A 350 -23.78 -24.83 14.81
CA ALA A 350 -23.76 -24.06 16.05
C ALA A 350 -23.01 -24.83 17.14
N SER A 351 -21.70 -24.62 17.21
CA SER A 351 -20.81 -25.10 18.27
C SER A 351 -19.96 -23.96 18.81
N MET A 352 -19.47 -24.10 20.04
CA MET A 352 -18.49 -23.19 20.62
C MET A 352 -17.15 -23.36 19.89
N HIS A 353 -16.92 -22.49 18.90
CA HIS A 353 -15.64 -22.34 18.23
C HIS A 353 -15.11 -20.94 18.53
N ASN A 354 -13.81 -20.86 18.83
CA ASN A 354 -13.16 -19.59 19.16
C ASN A 354 -12.54 -18.93 17.92
N PHE A 355 -12.27 -19.74 16.88
CA PHE A 355 -11.51 -19.32 15.71
C PHE A 355 -12.02 -20.02 14.46
N TYR A 356 -11.96 -19.31 13.33
CA TYR A 356 -12.29 -19.84 12.03
C TYR A 356 -11.16 -19.54 11.04
N ILE A 357 -10.98 -20.44 10.09
CA ILE A 357 -9.96 -20.39 9.05
C ILE A 357 -10.63 -20.54 7.70
N LEU A 358 -10.28 -19.66 6.76
CA LEU A 358 -10.62 -19.79 5.35
C LEU A 358 -9.35 -20.19 4.59
N ILE A 359 -9.40 -21.34 3.93
CA ILE A 359 -8.32 -21.83 3.05
C ILE A 359 -8.83 -21.80 1.62
N GLU A 360 -8.09 -21.13 0.74
CA GLU A 360 -8.31 -21.21 -0.71
C GLU A 360 -7.18 -22.03 -1.34
N THR A 361 -7.53 -22.90 -2.28
CA THR A 361 -6.57 -23.54 -3.18
C THR A 361 -6.93 -23.21 -4.62
N THR A 362 -5.93 -23.12 -5.49
CA THR A 362 -6.10 -22.90 -6.92
C THR A 362 -5.13 -23.82 -7.69
N GLY A 363 -5.61 -24.57 -8.68
CA GLY A 363 -4.82 -25.62 -9.33
C GLY A 363 -5.27 -25.91 -10.75
N SER A 364 -4.38 -26.52 -11.55
CA SER A 364 -4.63 -26.86 -12.96
C SER A 364 -5.43 -28.14 -13.16
N ASP A 365 -5.55 -28.97 -12.11
CA ASP A 365 -6.26 -30.25 -12.15
C ASP A 365 -7.15 -30.37 -10.92
N GLU A 366 -8.41 -30.71 -11.15
CA GLU A 366 -9.41 -30.92 -10.11
C GLU A 366 -9.07 -32.14 -9.23
N SER A 367 -8.36 -33.14 -9.79
CA SER A 367 -8.06 -34.42 -9.13
C SER A 367 -7.10 -34.29 -7.93
N TYR A 368 -6.19 -33.31 -7.95
CA TYR A 368 -5.28 -33.01 -6.85
C TYR A 368 -5.99 -32.36 -5.64
N ASN A 369 -7.25 -31.93 -5.79
CA ASN A 369 -7.99 -31.25 -4.72
C ASN A 369 -8.78 -32.20 -3.81
N ARG A 370 -8.77 -33.51 -4.07
CA ARG A 370 -9.46 -34.51 -3.23
C ARG A 370 -8.93 -34.59 -1.79
N TYR A 371 -7.80 -33.94 -1.48
CA TYR A 371 -7.22 -33.91 -0.14
C TYR A 371 -7.86 -32.87 0.81
N LEU A 372 -8.81 -32.04 0.33
CA LEU A 372 -9.53 -31.07 1.15
C LEU A 372 -10.78 -31.64 1.84
N TYR A 373 -11.22 -32.84 1.46
CA TYR A 373 -12.41 -33.50 2.00
C TYR A 373 -12.06 -34.63 2.97
#